data_AF-A0A1H5QXV7-F1
#
_entry.id   AF-A0A1H5QXV7-F1
#
_cell.length_a   1.000
_cell.length_b   1.000
_cell.length_c   1.000
_cell.angle_alpha   90.00
_cell.angle_beta   90.00
_cell.angle_gamma   90.00
#
_symmetry.space_group_name_H-M   'P 1'
#
loop_
_entity.id
_entity.type
_entity.pdbx_description
1 polymer ?
#
loop_
_entity_poly.entity_id
_entity_poly.type
_entity_poly.pdbx_seq_one_letter_code
_entity_poly.pdbx_strand_id
1 'polypeptide(L)'
;MAHRSKLSPVGAPTRGTTNPNRLRRVDRWITYSPATTRLLRAGTSPLVVDLGYGASPVTTVELARWLRRVRPDVRVLGLELDPVRVAAALPAASPPSLDFRRGGFELAGTRPVLVRAFNVLRQYAEDEVGGAWALVLDSMAPGGLLVEGTCDEIGRLSTWVLVSSDGPVSLTLSMRLAGLEKPSTIAERLPKALIHRNVPGERIHAFLTSLDTCWATAAPHQGFGVRSRWLETVRLLAARGWPVPDPRIRPGELTIPWSAVAPA
;
A
#
# COMPACT_ATOMS: atom_id res chain seq x y z
N MET A 1 -25.95 20.99 24.48
CA MET A 1 -25.80 19.82 23.58
C MET A 1 -25.39 20.32 22.21
N ALA A 2 -24.10 20.28 21.88
CA ALA A 2 -23.59 20.81 20.61
C ALA A 2 -23.89 19.82 19.48
N HIS A 3 -24.52 20.32 18.42
CA HIS A 3 -24.84 19.62 17.19
C HIS A 3 -23.55 19.05 16.59
N ARG A 4 -23.32 17.73 16.71
CA ARG A 4 -22.30 17.06 15.89
C ARG A 4 -22.77 17.20 14.43
N SER A 5 -22.13 18.11 13.69
CA SER A 5 -22.22 18.11 12.22
C SER A 5 -21.92 16.69 11.74
N LYS A 6 -22.91 16.03 11.13
CA LYS A 6 -22.69 14.75 10.46
C LYS A 6 -21.81 15.05 9.26
N LEU A 7 -20.49 14.88 9.41
CA LEU A 7 -19.58 14.89 8.28
C LEU A 7 -20.07 13.80 7.31
N SER A 8 -20.43 14.21 6.10
CA SER A 8 -20.73 13.29 5.01
C SER A 8 -19.43 12.61 4.58
N PRO A 9 -19.40 11.27 4.42
CA PRO A 9 -18.18 10.59 4.01
C PRO A 9 -17.70 11.07 2.64
N VAL A 10 -16.40 11.39 2.54
CA VAL A 10 -15.77 11.87 1.31
C VAL A 10 -15.00 10.74 0.63
N GLY A 11 -15.32 10.46 -0.62
CA GLY A 11 -14.62 9.45 -1.43
C GLY A 11 -15.51 8.81 -2.49
N ALA A 12 -14.91 8.01 -3.37
CA ALA A 12 -15.63 7.18 -4.33
C ALA A 12 -15.81 5.73 -3.81
N PRO A 13 -16.96 5.07 -4.04
CA PRO A 13 -17.15 3.67 -3.67
C PRO A 13 -16.11 2.75 -4.28
N THR A 14 -15.61 1.79 -3.50
CA THR A 14 -14.68 0.78 -4.01
C THR A 14 -15.41 -0.24 -4.90
N ARG A 15 -14.81 -0.57 -6.05
CA ARG A 15 -15.24 -1.64 -6.95
C ARG A 15 -14.20 -2.77 -6.98
N GLY A 16 -14.66 -4.02 -6.93
CA GLY A 16 -13.80 -5.20 -7.11
C GLY A 16 -13.89 -6.24 -6.00
N THR A 17 -13.07 -7.29 -6.12
CA THR A 17 -13.08 -8.46 -5.25
C THR A 17 -12.33 -8.23 -3.94
N THR A 18 -12.89 -8.73 -2.85
CA THR A 18 -12.22 -8.77 -1.54
C THR A 18 -11.99 -10.23 -1.19
N ASN A 19 -10.76 -10.69 -1.39
CA ASN A 19 -10.38 -12.09 -1.20
C ASN A 19 -9.43 -12.22 0.01
N PRO A 20 -9.52 -13.33 0.77
CA PRO A 20 -8.54 -13.63 1.82
C PRO A 20 -7.11 -13.54 1.31
N ASN A 21 -6.21 -13.01 2.14
CA ASN A 21 -4.78 -12.81 1.87
C ASN A 21 -4.43 -11.92 0.67
N ARG A 22 -5.40 -11.26 0.04
CA ARG A 22 -5.15 -10.40 -1.14
C ARG A 22 -4.16 -9.28 -0.83
N LEU A 23 -4.21 -8.71 0.38
CA LEU A 23 -3.34 -7.62 0.84
C LEU A 23 -2.16 -8.08 1.70
N ARG A 24 -1.93 -9.40 1.81
CA ARG A 24 -0.90 -9.97 2.70
C ARG A 24 0.50 -9.41 2.48
N ARG A 25 0.84 -9.00 1.25
CA ARG A 25 2.16 -8.41 0.93
C ARG A 25 2.37 -7.09 1.65
N VAL A 26 1.46 -6.14 1.48
CA VAL A 26 1.53 -4.85 2.16
C VAL A 26 1.35 -5.01 3.67
N ASP A 27 0.50 -5.93 4.13
CA ASP A 27 0.31 -6.17 5.57
C ASP A 27 1.61 -6.62 6.23
N ARG A 28 2.34 -7.53 5.59
CA ARG A 28 3.66 -7.93 6.05
C ARG A 28 4.64 -6.77 5.98
N TRP A 29 4.66 -6.02 4.88
CA TRP A 29 5.54 -4.86 4.71
C TRP A 29 5.37 -3.84 5.84
N ILE A 30 4.13 -3.50 6.20
CA ILE A 30 3.82 -2.59 7.31
C ILE A 30 4.43 -3.09 8.63
N THR A 31 4.54 -4.41 8.83
CA THR A 31 5.09 -4.97 10.08
C THR A 31 6.61 -4.96 10.20
N TYR A 32 7.35 -4.67 9.13
CA TYR A 32 8.81 -4.60 9.18
C TYR A 32 9.42 -3.35 8.56
N SER A 33 8.65 -2.53 7.83
CA SER A 33 9.15 -1.25 7.34
C SER A 33 9.55 -0.35 8.53
N PRO A 34 10.78 0.19 8.57
CA PRO A 34 11.23 1.01 9.69
C PRO A 34 10.32 2.21 9.98
N ALA A 35 9.77 2.84 8.93
CA ALA A 35 8.90 4.01 9.07
C ALA A 35 7.59 3.67 9.79
N THR A 36 6.90 2.62 9.33
CA THR A 36 5.60 2.21 9.89
C THR A 36 5.77 1.59 11.29
N THR A 37 6.78 0.74 11.48
CA THR A 37 7.02 0.10 12.77
C THR A 37 7.42 1.09 13.85
N ARG A 38 8.18 2.15 13.51
CA ARG A 38 8.47 3.26 14.44
C ARG A 38 7.19 3.94 14.91
N LEU A 39 6.29 4.31 14.00
CA LEU A 39 5.01 4.96 14.37
C LEU A 39 4.14 4.07 15.26
N LEU A 40 4.04 2.78 14.92
CA LEU A 40 3.29 1.82 15.71
C LEU A 40 3.88 1.68 17.13
N ARG A 41 5.21 1.70 17.28
CA ARG A 41 5.87 1.56 18.59
C ARG A 41 5.90 2.87 19.41
N ALA A 42 5.86 4.02 18.78
CA ALA A 42 5.92 5.31 19.47
C ALA A 42 4.59 5.74 20.13
N GLY A 43 3.45 5.40 19.52
CA GLY A 43 2.14 5.86 20.00
C GLY A 43 1.69 5.20 21.30
N THR A 44 1.05 5.96 22.20
CA THR A 44 0.50 5.44 23.47
C THR A 44 -0.70 4.52 23.24
N SER A 45 -1.51 4.80 22.21
CA SER A 45 -2.63 3.95 21.78
C SER A 45 -2.84 4.10 20.26
N PRO A 46 -1.96 3.48 19.45
CA PRO A 46 -1.91 3.73 18.01
C PRO A 46 -3.17 3.18 17.34
N LEU A 47 -3.79 4.03 16.53
CA LEU A 47 -4.89 3.67 15.65
C LEU A 47 -4.37 3.53 14.23
N VAL A 48 -4.69 2.41 13.59
CA VAL A 48 -4.50 2.19 12.16
C VAL A 48 -5.86 2.14 11.48
N VAL A 49 -6.01 2.85 10.37
CA VAL A 49 -7.23 2.81 9.56
C VAL A 49 -6.99 2.03 8.27
N ASP A 50 -7.93 1.14 7.96
CA ASP A 50 -8.06 0.51 6.65
C ASP A 50 -9.18 1.22 5.89
N LEU A 51 -8.79 2.05 4.93
CA LEU A 51 -9.70 2.92 4.20
C LEU A 51 -10.20 2.20 2.94
N GLY A 52 -11.51 1.99 2.85
CA GLY A 52 -12.15 1.32 1.73
C GLY A 52 -11.88 -0.18 1.70
N TYR A 53 -12.21 -0.89 2.79
CA TYR A 53 -11.90 -2.33 2.91
C TYR A 53 -12.63 -3.24 1.90
N GLY A 54 -13.70 -2.73 1.27
CA GLY A 54 -14.40 -3.38 0.17
C GLY A 54 -15.61 -4.21 0.62
N ALA A 55 -15.96 -5.22 -0.17
CA ALA A 55 -17.18 -6.00 -0.01
C ALA A 55 -17.22 -6.90 1.24
N SER A 56 -16.06 -7.18 1.85
CA SER A 56 -15.92 -8.06 3.01
C SER A 56 -14.89 -7.49 3.99
N PRO A 57 -15.06 -7.67 5.32
CA PRO A 57 -14.10 -7.16 6.31
C PRO A 57 -12.77 -7.94 6.36
N VAL A 58 -12.61 -9.01 5.57
CA VAL A 58 -11.53 -9.98 5.73
C VAL A 58 -10.13 -9.34 5.67
N THR A 59 -9.91 -8.37 4.79
CA THR A 59 -8.63 -7.67 4.64
C THR A 59 -8.29 -6.78 5.84
N THR A 60 -9.30 -6.19 6.49
CA THR A 60 -9.13 -5.41 7.73
C THR A 60 -8.84 -6.35 8.91
N VAL A 61 -9.55 -7.49 8.99
CA VAL A 61 -9.32 -8.51 10.02
C VAL A 61 -7.90 -9.05 9.92
N GLU A 62 -7.43 -9.34 8.70
CA GLU A 62 -6.07 -9.80 8.43
C GLU A 62 -5.02 -8.76 8.82
N LEU A 63 -5.23 -7.49 8.47
CA LEU A 63 -4.38 -6.37 8.89
C LEU A 63 -4.24 -6.32 10.42
N ALA A 64 -5.37 -6.38 11.14
CA ALA A 64 -5.37 -6.36 12.61
C ALA A 64 -4.57 -7.53 13.21
N ARG A 65 -4.68 -8.73 12.62
CA ARG A 65 -3.87 -9.90 13.05
C ARG A 65 -2.37 -9.70 12.83
N TRP A 66 -1.98 -9.10 11.71
CA TRP A 66 -0.57 -8.80 11.43
C TRP A 66 -0.01 -7.73 12.36
N LEU A 67 -0.74 -6.64 12.57
CA LEU A 67 -0.29 -5.53 13.40
C LEU A 67 -0.11 -5.91 14.87
N ARG A 68 -0.95 -6.81 15.40
CA ARG A 68 -0.80 -7.32 16.78
C ARG A 68 0.52 -8.06 17.03
N ARG A 69 1.20 -8.53 15.98
CA ARG A 69 2.55 -9.12 16.09
C ARG A 69 3.64 -8.06 16.34
N VAL A 70 3.37 -6.80 15.98
CA VAL A 70 4.27 -5.66 16.21
C VAL A 70 3.93 -4.98 17.52
N ARG A 71 2.63 -4.75 17.75
CA ARG A 71 2.10 -4.05 18.91
C ARG A 71 0.77 -4.67 19.39
N PRO A 72 0.74 -5.33 20.56
CA PRO A 72 -0.43 -6.07 21.04
C PRO A 72 -1.71 -5.22 21.22
N ASP A 73 -1.58 -3.96 21.62
CA ASP A 73 -2.66 -3.03 21.95
C ASP A 73 -3.06 -2.09 20.79
N VAL A 74 -2.55 -2.35 19.57
CA VAL A 74 -2.93 -1.58 18.38
C VAL A 74 -4.42 -1.70 18.11
N ARG A 75 -5.06 -0.56 17.81
CA ARG A 75 -6.45 -0.52 17.38
C ARG A 75 -6.51 -0.42 15.86
N VAL A 76 -7.42 -1.16 15.25
CA VAL A 76 -7.69 -1.09 13.81
C VAL A 76 -9.13 -0.70 13.56
N LEU A 77 -9.32 0.25 12.64
CA LEU A 77 -10.64 0.70 12.21
C LEU A 77 -10.78 0.49 10.71
N GLY A 78 -11.73 -0.35 10.30
CA GLY A 78 -12.14 -0.46 8.89
C GLY A 78 -13.16 0.62 8.55
N LEU A 79 -12.90 1.39 7.49
CA LEU A 79 -13.82 2.39 6.98
C LEU A 79 -14.38 2.01 5.61
N GLU A 80 -15.69 2.17 5.44
CA GLU A 80 -16.39 2.12 4.15
C GLU A 80 -17.43 3.24 4.06
N LEU A 81 -17.69 3.72 2.84
CA LEU A 81 -18.74 4.66 2.49
C LEU A 81 -20.12 3.99 2.52
N ASP A 82 -20.21 2.73 2.10
CA ASP A 82 -21.46 1.96 1.96
C ASP A 82 -21.94 1.43 3.33
N PRO A 83 -23.08 1.93 3.85
CA PRO A 83 -23.60 1.51 5.15
C PRO A 83 -23.99 0.03 5.21
N VAL A 84 -24.36 -0.60 4.08
CA VAL A 84 -24.70 -2.03 4.03
C VAL A 84 -23.44 -2.87 4.24
N ARG A 85 -22.32 -2.49 3.60
CA ARG A 85 -21.02 -3.14 3.81
C ARG A 85 -20.50 -2.94 5.23
N VAL A 86 -20.75 -1.78 5.83
CA VAL A 86 -20.43 -1.52 7.25
C VAL A 86 -21.23 -2.43 8.15
N ALA A 87 -22.55 -2.51 7.98
CA ALA A 87 -23.40 -3.39 8.77
C ALA A 87 -22.98 -4.87 8.65
N ALA A 88 -22.65 -5.32 7.43
CA ALA A 88 -22.17 -6.68 7.18
C ALA A 88 -20.79 -6.97 7.81
N ALA A 89 -19.97 -5.95 8.08
CA ALA A 89 -18.66 -6.09 8.70
C ALA A 89 -18.71 -6.16 10.23
N LEU A 90 -19.73 -5.56 10.87
CA LEU A 90 -19.86 -5.48 12.34
C LEU A 90 -19.75 -6.84 13.07
N PRO A 91 -20.28 -7.97 12.56
CA PRO A 91 -20.10 -9.27 13.21
C PRO A 91 -18.64 -9.71 13.34
N ALA A 92 -17.72 -9.17 12.52
CA ALA A 92 -16.29 -9.45 12.59
C ALA A 92 -15.54 -8.50 13.55
N ALA A 93 -16.20 -7.51 14.14
CA ALA A 93 -15.60 -6.57 15.08
C ALA A 93 -15.15 -7.28 16.37
N SER A 94 -14.09 -6.77 16.99
CA SER A 94 -13.62 -7.19 18.31
C SER A 94 -13.10 -5.97 19.08
N PRO A 95 -14.00 -5.09 19.55
CA PRO A 95 -13.60 -3.87 20.22
C PRO A 95 -12.81 -4.15 21.53
N PRO A 96 -11.82 -3.29 21.89
CA PRO A 96 -11.40 -2.09 21.16
C PRO A 96 -10.39 -2.36 20.04
N SER A 97 -9.97 -3.62 19.83
CA SER A 97 -8.86 -3.97 18.93
C SER A 97 -9.20 -3.86 17.43
N LEU A 98 -10.46 -4.11 17.07
CA LEU A 98 -10.97 -4.03 15.71
C LEU A 98 -12.41 -3.52 15.72
N ASP A 99 -12.68 -2.48 14.94
CA ASP A 99 -14.02 -1.89 14.77
C ASP A 99 -14.25 -1.53 13.30
N PHE A 100 -15.51 -1.30 12.93
CA PHE A 100 -15.92 -0.93 11.57
C PHE A 100 -16.89 0.25 11.61
N ARG A 101 -16.66 1.26 10.78
CA ARG A 101 -17.51 2.46 10.74
C ARG A 101 -17.71 2.97 9.33
N ARG A 102 -18.77 3.75 9.18
CA ARG A 102 -18.95 4.55 7.98
C ARG A 102 -17.97 5.72 7.98
N GLY A 103 -17.24 5.90 6.89
CA GLY A 103 -16.29 7.00 6.73
C GLY A 103 -15.49 6.89 5.43
N GLY A 104 -14.87 8.01 5.06
CA GLY A 104 -14.02 8.16 3.89
C GLY A 104 -12.72 8.88 4.24
N PHE A 105 -12.31 9.83 3.40
CA PHE A 105 -11.04 10.57 3.55
C PHE A 105 -10.96 11.41 4.81
N GLU A 106 -12.11 11.77 5.41
CA GLU A 106 -12.19 12.43 6.71
C GLU A 106 -11.94 11.49 7.92
N LEU A 107 -11.68 10.20 7.63
CA LEU A 107 -11.32 9.15 8.59
C LEU A 107 -12.32 9.00 9.76
N ALA A 108 -13.61 9.24 9.48
CA ALA A 108 -14.68 9.28 10.47
C ALA A 108 -14.39 10.20 11.68
N GLY A 109 -13.61 11.27 11.46
CA GLY A 109 -13.17 12.21 12.50
C GLY A 109 -12.12 11.66 13.46
N THR A 110 -11.55 10.48 13.19
CA THR A 110 -10.44 9.93 13.97
C THR A 110 -9.11 10.59 13.59
N ARG A 111 -8.02 10.21 14.28
CA ARG A 111 -6.65 10.69 14.04
C ARG A 111 -5.67 9.52 14.07
N PRO A 112 -5.67 8.63 13.05
CA PRO A 112 -4.79 7.48 13.02
C PRO A 112 -3.32 7.88 12.78
N VAL A 113 -2.40 7.02 13.20
CA VAL A 113 -0.96 7.16 12.91
C VAL A 113 -0.58 6.53 11.57
N LEU A 114 -1.41 5.62 11.06
CA LEU A 114 -1.20 4.92 9.80
C LEU A 114 -2.54 4.70 9.10
N VAL A 115 -2.61 4.98 7.80
CA VAL A 115 -3.74 4.64 6.94
C VAL A 115 -3.25 3.68 5.85
N ARG A 116 -3.96 2.57 5.63
CA ARG A 116 -3.81 1.72 4.44
C ARG A 116 -4.98 2.00 3.51
N ALA A 117 -4.73 2.41 2.27
CA ALA A 117 -5.75 2.69 1.27
C ALA A 117 -5.43 1.93 -0.02
N PHE A 118 -5.95 0.71 -0.15
CA PHE A 118 -5.66 -0.15 -1.29
C PHE A 118 -6.81 -0.20 -2.28
N ASN A 119 -6.51 0.08 -3.55
CA ASN A 119 -7.45 0.08 -4.67
C ASN A 119 -8.55 1.16 -4.57
N VAL A 120 -8.35 2.17 -3.73
CA VAL A 120 -9.33 3.24 -3.47
C VAL A 120 -9.29 4.29 -4.58
N LEU A 121 -8.10 4.75 -4.98
CA LEU A 121 -7.94 5.87 -5.92
C LEU A 121 -7.94 5.45 -7.40
N ARG A 122 -8.21 4.18 -7.72
CA ARG A 122 -8.08 3.67 -9.11
C ARG A 122 -8.96 4.38 -10.13
N GLN A 123 -10.12 4.88 -9.69
CA GLN A 123 -11.11 5.52 -10.55
C GLN A 123 -10.99 7.06 -10.58
N TYR A 124 -10.08 7.63 -9.79
CA TYR A 124 -9.83 9.07 -9.78
C TYR A 124 -9.06 9.48 -11.03
N ALA A 125 -9.13 10.76 -11.40
CA ALA A 125 -8.18 11.36 -12.33
C ALA A 125 -6.79 11.48 -11.66
N GLU A 126 -5.75 11.60 -12.48
CA GLU A 126 -4.36 11.62 -11.98
C GLU A 126 -4.06 12.86 -11.14
N ASP A 127 -4.56 14.02 -11.56
CA ASP A 127 -4.44 15.31 -10.90
C ASP A 127 -5.21 15.38 -9.57
N GLU A 128 -6.24 14.54 -9.38
CA GLU A 128 -6.99 14.44 -8.13
C GLU A 128 -6.26 13.67 -7.02
N VAL A 129 -5.24 12.87 -7.36
CA VAL A 129 -4.55 11.98 -6.40
C VAL A 129 -3.87 12.79 -5.29
N GLY A 130 -3.20 13.89 -5.65
CA GLY A 130 -2.53 14.75 -4.67
C GLY A 130 -3.51 15.37 -3.67
N GLY A 131 -4.67 15.84 -4.15
CA GLY A 131 -5.73 16.35 -3.29
C GLY A 131 -6.33 15.29 -2.37
N ALA A 132 -6.53 14.07 -2.87
CA ALA A 132 -7.01 12.95 -2.06
C ALA A 132 -6.01 12.56 -0.96
N TRP A 133 -4.71 12.55 -1.25
CA TRP A 133 -3.68 12.31 -0.24
C TRP A 133 -3.68 13.39 0.84
N ALA A 134 -3.78 14.67 0.46
CA ALA A 134 -3.85 15.78 1.41
C ALA A 134 -5.03 15.64 2.38
N LEU A 135 -6.25 15.38 1.86
CA LEU A 135 -7.45 15.20 2.69
C LEU A 135 -7.29 14.10 3.75
N VAL A 136 -6.69 12.98 3.36
CA VAL A 136 -6.41 11.86 4.28
C VAL A 136 -5.38 12.28 5.31
N LEU A 137 -4.23 12.81 4.88
CA LEU A 137 -3.12 13.20 5.76
C LEU A 137 -3.50 14.30 6.76
N ASP A 138 -4.31 15.29 6.35
CA ASP A 138 -4.83 16.35 7.22
C ASP A 138 -5.75 15.81 8.32
N SER A 139 -6.35 14.63 8.09
CA SER A 139 -7.18 13.92 9.05
C SER A 139 -6.39 12.96 9.95
N MET A 140 -5.06 12.85 9.80
CA MET A 140 -4.20 11.95 10.58
C MET A 140 -3.60 12.63 11.82
N ALA A 141 -3.02 11.82 12.71
CA ALA A 141 -2.15 12.35 13.77
C ALA A 141 -0.87 12.96 13.17
N PRO A 142 -0.23 13.94 13.85
CA PRO A 142 1.04 14.50 13.40
C PRO A 142 2.10 13.41 13.15
N GLY A 143 2.80 13.51 12.01
CA GLY A 143 3.78 12.50 11.58
C GLY A 143 3.17 11.18 11.10
N GLY A 144 1.85 11.13 10.92
CA GLY A 144 1.16 9.96 10.36
C GLY A 144 1.56 9.66 8.92
N LEU A 145 1.40 8.39 8.52
CA LEU A 145 1.75 7.92 7.17
C LEU A 145 0.56 7.29 6.45
N LEU A 146 0.44 7.58 5.17
CA LEU A 146 -0.49 6.92 4.27
C LEU A 146 0.26 5.87 3.42
N VAL A 147 -0.27 4.66 3.38
CA VAL A 147 0.14 3.60 2.44
C VAL A 147 -0.95 3.44 1.41
N GLU A 148 -0.80 4.12 0.27
CA GLU A 148 -1.73 4.05 -0.86
C GLU A 148 -1.21 3.06 -1.89
N GLY A 149 -2.05 2.18 -2.41
CA GLY A 149 -1.55 1.19 -3.35
C GLY A 149 -2.61 0.46 -4.14
N THR A 150 -2.12 -0.37 -5.06
CA THR A 150 -2.93 -1.20 -5.93
C THR A 150 -2.40 -2.64 -5.95
N CYS A 151 -3.31 -3.61 -6.11
CA CYS A 151 -2.93 -5.00 -6.32
C CYS A 151 -3.89 -5.73 -7.26
N ASP A 152 -3.42 -6.81 -7.85
CA ASP A 152 -4.26 -7.76 -8.57
C ASP A 152 -5.27 -8.48 -7.66
N GLU A 153 -6.15 -9.23 -8.28
CA GLU A 153 -7.34 -9.86 -7.69
C GLU A 153 -6.98 -10.90 -6.63
N ILE A 154 -5.78 -11.47 -6.74
CA ILE A 154 -5.25 -12.52 -5.88
C ILE A 154 -4.00 -12.11 -5.08
N GLY A 155 -3.55 -10.86 -5.19
CA GLY A 155 -2.43 -10.32 -4.40
C GLY A 155 -1.04 -10.84 -4.80
N ARG A 156 -0.85 -11.27 -6.06
CA ARG A 156 0.45 -11.69 -6.58
C ARG A 156 1.28 -10.51 -7.07
N LEU A 157 0.64 -9.46 -7.57
CA LEU A 157 1.27 -8.24 -8.07
C LEU A 157 0.69 -7.06 -7.29
N SER A 158 1.55 -6.33 -6.60
CA SER A 158 1.12 -5.21 -5.77
C SER A 158 2.16 -4.11 -5.76
N THR A 159 1.71 -2.87 -5.87
CA THR A 159 2.55 -1.70 -5.65
C THR A 159 1.90 -0.77 -4.65
N TRP A 160 2.71 0.01 -3.94
CA TRP A 160 2.21 1.06 -3.05
C TRP A 160 3.20 2.18 -2.88
N VAL A 161 2.66 3.37 -2.64
CA VAL A 161 3.38 4.57 -2.24
C VAL A 161 3.26 4.72 -0.73
N LEU A 162 4.38 4.99 -0.08
CA LEU A 162 4.38 5.56 1.27
C LEU A 162 4.33 7.07 1.14
N VAL A 163 3.34 7.72 1.74
CA VAL A 163 3.13 9.17 1.68
C VAL A 163 3.16 9.74 3.09
N SER A 164 3.86 10.85 3.25
CA SER A 164 3.95 11.64 4.49
C SER A 164 3.31 13.01 4.28
N SER A 165 3.24 13.82 5.34
CA SER A 165 2.81 15.23 5.25
C SER A 165 3.65 16.06 4.26
N ASP A 166 4.92 15.69 4.08
CA ASP A 166 5.84 16.38 3.16
C ASP A 166 5.72 15.85 1.71
N GLY A 167 4.84 14.88 1.49
CA GLY A 167 4.60 14.24 0.20
C GLY A 167 5.06 12.78 0.12
N PRO A 168 5.10 12.22 -1.10
CA PRO A 168 5.48 10.83 -1.34
C PRO A 168 6.94 10.53 -0.99
N VAL A 169 7.15 9.45 -0.25
CA VAL A 169 8.46 9.06 0.31
C VAL A 169 9.09 7.95 -0.52
N SER A 170 8.33 6.91 -0.85
CA SER A 170 8.85 5.73 -1.55
C SER A 170 7.80 5.02 -2.37
N LEU A 171 8.22 4.37 -3.44
CA LEU A 171 7.44 3.37 -4.16
C LEU A 171 7.95 1.97 -3.79
N THR A 172 7.04 1.06 -3.44
CA THR A 172 7.34 -0.36 -3.25
C THR A 172 6.62 -1.20 -4.29
N LEU A 173 7.36 -2.14 -4.89
CA LEU A 173 6.87 -3.17 -5.79
C LEU A 173 6.97 -4.51 -5.07
N SER A 174 5.92 -5.33 -5.11
CA SER A 174 5.92 -6.66 -4.53
C SER A 174 5.23 -7.65 -5.47
N MET A 175 6.01 -8.60 -5.97
CA MET A 175 5.59 -9.57 -7.00
C MET A 175 5.83 -11.01 -6.55
N ARG A 176 5.02 -11.94 -7.08
CA ARG A 176 5.27 -13.37 -6.94
C ARG A 176 6.26 -13.77 -8.04
N LEU A 177 7.46 -14.15 -7.63
CA LEU A 177 8.53 -14.51 -8.55
C LEU A 177 8.26 -15.79 -9.34
N ALA A 178 7.67 -16.81 -8.71
CA ALA A 178 7.34 -18.04 -9.41
C ALA A 178 6.39 -17.75 -10.59
N GLY A 179 6.74 -18.18 -11.79
CA GLY A 179 5.96 -17.89 -13.01
C GLY A 179 5.93 -16.42 -13.42
N LEU A 180 6.87 -15.59 -12.96
CA LEU A 180 7.05 -14.23 -13.45
C LEU A 180 7.81 -14.27 -14.79
N GLU A 181 7.17 -13.80 -15.86
CA GLU A 181 7.81 -13.68 -17.17
C GLU A 181 8.74 -12.47 -17.21
N LYS A 182 8.19 -11.28 -16.93
CA LYS A 182 8.90 -10.01 -16.86
C LYS A 182 8.45 -9.18 -15.64
N PRO A 183 9.35 -8.49 -14.94
CA PRO A 183 8.99 -7.60 -13.84
C PRO A 183 8.00 -6.49 -14.21
N SER A 184 8.10 -5.91 -15.42
CA SER A 184 7.22 -4.83 -15.88
C SER A 184 5.75 -5.19 -16.00
N THR A 185 5.36 -6.48 -15.92
CA THR A 185 3.95 -6.90 -15.79
C THR A 185 3.26 -6.22 -14.60
N ILE A 186 4.01 -5.79 -13.59
CA ILE A 186 3.49 -5.03 -12.45
C ILE A 186 3.00 -3.61 -12.81
N ALA A 187 3.32 -3.09 -14.00
CA ALA A 187 2.92 -1.76 -14.47
C ALA A 187 1.40 -1.54 -14.39
N GLU A 188 0.61 -2.57 -14.70
CA GLU A 188 -0.86 -2.53 -14.64
C GLU A 188 -1.40 -2.37 -13.21
N ARG A 189 -0.53 -2.50 -12.20
CA ARG A 189 -0.85 -2.36 -10.78
C ARG A 189 -0.10 -1.19 -10.17
N LEU A 190 0.46 -0.28 -10.96
CA LEU A 190 0.98 0.99 -10.47
C LEU A 190 -0.14 1.82 -9.84
N PRO A 191 0.18 2.66 -8.82
CA PRO A 191 -0.77 3.58 -8.23
C PRO A 191 -1.20 4.63 -9.26
N LYS A 192 -2.35 5.27 -9.04
CA LYS A 192 -2.91 6.20 -10.04
C LYS A 192 -1.95 7.35 -10.38
N ALA A 193 -1.13 7.78 -9.42
CA ALA A 193 -0.09 8.79 -9.60
C ALA A 193 1.04 8.41 -10.57
N LEU A 194 1.18 7.14 -10.97
CA LEU A 194 2.26 6.66 -11.84
C LEU A 194 1.78 5.87 -13.06
N ILE A 195 0.59 5.27 -13.02
CA ILE A 195 0.18 4.28 -14.03
C ILE A 195 0.13 4.87 -15.46
N HIS A 196 -0.39 6.09 -15.63
CA HIS A 196 -0.42 6.76 -16.94
C HIS A 196 0.93 7.42 -17.30
N ARG A 197 1.83 7.59 -16.31
CA ARG A 197 3.20 8.06 -16.50
C ARG A 197 4.15 6.94 -16.91
N ASN A 198 3.70 5.71 -17.04
CA ASN A 198 4.53 4.62 -17.54
C ASN A 198 4.70 4.67 -19.07
N VAL A 199 5.31 5.74 -19.57
CA VAL A 199 5.57 6.02 -20.99
C VAL A 199 7.03 6.44 -21.21
N PRO A 200 7.60 6.27 -22.42
CA PRO A 200 8.97 6.74 -22.71
C PRO A 200 9.21 8.20 -22.33
N GLY A 201 10.34 8.49 -21.71
CA GLY A 201 10.70 9.81 -21.17
C GLY A 201 10.42 9.97 -19.67
N GLU A 202 9.51 9.18 -19.11
CA GLU A 202 9.20 9.21 -17.68
C GLU A 202 10.11 8.29 -16.86
N ARG A 203 10.39 8.69 -15.61
CA ARG A 203 11.32 7.97 -14.73
C ARG A 203 10.82 6.58 -14.35
N ILE A 204 9.51 6.43 -14.10
CA ILE A 204 8.90 5.14 -13.78
C ILE A 204 9.03 4.14 -14.94
N HIS A 205 8.88 4.62 -16.18
CA HIS A 205 9.09 3.80 -17.37
C HIS A 205 10.56 3.36 -17.48
N ALA A 206 11.50 4.30 -17.34
CA ALA A 206 12.94 3.99 -17.35
C ALA A 206 13.34 2.98 -16.27
N PHE A 207 12.73 3.08 -15.08
CA PHE A 207 12.93 2.12 -14.00
C PHE A 207 12.45 0.71 -14.36
N LEU A 208 11.20 0.58 -14.83
CA LEU A 208 10.65 -0.73 -15.20
C LEU A 208 11.39 -1.36 -16.39
N THR A 209 11.79 -0.57 -17.39
CA THR A 209 12.63 -1.03 -18.52
C THR A 209 14.00 -1.52 -18.02
N SER A 210 14.63 -0.77 -17.11
CA SER A 210 15.91 -1.18 -16.52
C SER A 210 15.78 -2.48 -15.74
N LEU A 211 14.70 -2.63 -14.98
CA LEU A 211 14.41 -3.84 -14.21
C LEU A 211 14.18 -5.05 -15.13
N ASP A 212 13.46 -4.90 -16.24
CA ASP A 212 13.30 -5.95 -17.25
C ASP A 212 14.63 -6.36 -17.88
N THR A 213 15.48 -5.39 -18.22
CA THR A 213 16.83 -5.67 -18.78
C THR A 213 17.70 -6.41 -17.78
N CYS A 214 17.68 -6.02 -16.49
CA CYS A 214 18.37 -6.76 -15.43
C CYS A 214 17.85 -8.20 -15.31
N TRP A 215 16.53 -8.38 -15.36
CA TRP A 215 15.89 -9.69 -15.23
C TRP A 215 16.21 -10.62 -16.38
N ALA A 216 16.24 -10.10 -17.61
CA ALA A 216 16.68 -10.83 -18.79
C ALA A 216 18.16 -11.21 -18.70
N THR A 217 19.02 -10.28 -18.27
CA THR A 217 20.46 -10.53 -18.07
C THR A 217 20.69 -11.62 -17.01
N ALA A 218 19.89 -11.64 -15.95
CA ALA A 218 19.97 -12.63 -14.87
C ALA A 218 19.38 -14.02 -15.23
N ALA A 219 18.92 -14.24 -16.47
CA ALA A 219 18.34 -15.53 -16.89
C ALA A 219 19.22 -16.77 -16.59
N PRO A 220 20.56 -16.74 -16.73
CA PRO A 220 21.41 -17.89 -16.37
C PRO A 220 21.27 -18.34 -14.91
N HIS A 221 20.85 -17.45 -14.00
CA HIS A 221 20.63 -17.77 -12.59
C HIS A 221 19.35 -18.59 -12.33
N GLN A 222 18.51 -18.82 -13.35
CA GLN A 222 17.29 -19.65 -13.21
C GLN A 222 17.60 -21.07 -12.74
N GLY A 223 18.75 -21.64 -13.11
CA GLY A 223 19.19 -22.96 -12.66
C GLY A 223 19.35 -23.07 -11.14
N PHE A 224 19.60 -21.95 -10.45
CA PHE A 224 19.69 -21.86 -8.99
C PHE A 224 18.36 -21.44 -8.33
N GLY A 225 17.28 -21.41 -9.10
CA GLY A 225 15.95 -21.04 -8.66
C GLY A 225 15.63 -19.54 -8.75
N VAL A 226 14.33 -19.23 -8.80
CA VAL A 226 13.84 -17.88 -9.10
C VAL A 226 14.25 -16.81 -8.09
N ARG A 227 14.53 -17.21 -6.84
CA ARG A 227 15.05 -16.30 -5.81
C ARG A 227 16.48 -15.85 -6.15
N SER A 228 17.34 -16.78 -6.60
CA SER A 228 18.71 -16.45 -7.02
C SER A 228 18.69 -15.48 -8.20
N ARG A 229 17.86 -15.76 -9.21
CA ARG A 229 17.63 -14.83 -10.34
C ARG A 229 17.19 -13.44 -9.89
N TRP A 230 16.26 -13.35 -8.94
CA TRP A 230 15.82 -12.06 -8.42
C TRP A 230 16.93 -11.30 -7.69
N LEU A 231 17.72 -11.98 -6.84
CA LEU A 231 18.84 -11.35 -6.15
C LEU A 231 19.86 -10.78 -7.16
N GLU A 232 20.19 -11.54 -8.20
CA GLU A 232 21.08 -11.07 -9.27
C GLU A 232 20.46 -9.90 -10.06
N THR A 233 19.17 -9.97 -10.35
CA THR A 233 18.44 -8.88 -11.02
C THR A 233 18.57 -7.57 -10.25
N VAL A 234 18.33 -7.59 -8.93
CA VAL A 234 18.43 -6.38 -8.11
C VAL A 234 19.88 -5.93 -7.95
N ARG A 235 20.85 -6.86 -7.86
CA ARG A 235 22.29 -6.53 -7.86
C ARG A 235 22.70 -5.78 -9.13
N LEU A 236 22.27 -6.26 -10.30
CA LEU A 236 22.51 -5.61 -11.59
C LEU A 236 21.82 -4.24 -11.68
N LEU A 237 20.62 -4.12 -11.11
CA LEU A 237 19.89 -2.85 -11.07
C LEU A 237 20.61 -1.81 -10.20
N ALA A 238 21.14 -2.23 -9.04
CA ALA A 238 21.99 -1.40 -8.18
C ALA A 238 23.29 -0.98 -8.90
N ALA A 239 23.93 -1.91 -9.62
CA ALA A 239 25.14 -1.62 -10.41
C ALA A 239 24.89 -0.60 -11.54
N ARG A 240 23.64 -0.45 -11.99
CA ARG A 240 23.20 0.58 -12.94
C ARG A 240 22.84 1.92 -12.27
N GLY A 241 23.10 2.08 -10.98
CA GLY A 241 22.92 3.33 -10.24
C GLY A 241 21.54 3.54 -9.64
N TRP A 242 20.63 2.56 -9.71
CA TRP A 242 19.32 2.68 -9.09
C TRP A 242 19.42 2.56 -7.55
N PRO A 243 18.71 3.41 -6.78
CA PRO A 243 18.75 3.43 -5.32
C PRO A 243 17.91 2.30 -4.70
N VAL A 244 18.36 1.06 -4.89
CA VAL A 244 17.67 -0.13 -4.41
C VAL A 244 18.28 -0.64 -3.09
N PRO A 245 17.45 -1.09 -2.13
CA PRO A 245 17.91 -1.67 -0.88
C PRO A 245 18.51 -3.06 -1.10
N ASP A 246 19.18 -3.59 -0.08
CA ASP A 246 19.70 -4.95 -0.08
C ASP A 246 18.57 -5.98 -0.31
N PRO A 247 18.57 -6.73 -1.43
CA PRO A 247 17.47 -7.62 -1.81
C PRO A 247 17.42 -8.92 -1.00
N ARG A 248 18.45 -9.22 -0.20
CA ARG A 248 18.57 -10.48 0.55
C ARG A 248 17.48 -10.66 1.60
N ILE A 249 16.85 -9.56 2.03
CA ILE A 249 15.87 -9.58 3.12
C ILE A 249 14.49 -10.08 2.62
N ARG A 250 14.06 -9.70 1.41
CA ARG A 250 12.71 -9.98 0.88
C ARG A 250 12.72 -10.19 -0.65
N PRO A 251 13.01 -11.40 -1.15
CA PRO A 251 12.93 -11.69 -2.59
C PRO A 251 11.55 -11.43 -3.18
N GLY A 252 11.50 -10.73 -4.30
CA GLY A 252 10.27 -10.30 -4.97
C GLY A 252 9.67 -9.01 -4.42
N GLU A 253 10.38 -8.30 -3.54
CA GLU A 253 10.02 -6.96 -3.08
C GLU A 253 11.15 -5.97 -3.36
N LEU A 254 10.79 -4.76 -3.79
CA LEU A 254 11.72 -3.69 -4.11
C LEU A 254 11.12 -2.35 -3.69
N THR A 255 11.75 -1.66 -2.74
CA THR A 255 11.33 -0.31 -2.31
C THR A 255 12.38 0.69 -2.75
N ILE A 256 11.99 1.76 -3.45
CA ILE A 256 12.90 2.82 -3.90
C ILE A 256 12.39 4.18 -3.44
N PRO A 257 13.26 5.18 -3.25
CA PRO A 257 12.85 6.55 -2.98
C PRO A 257 11.92 7.06 -4.08
N TRP A 258 10.87 7.80 -3.70
CA TRP A 258 9.91 8.34 -4.66
C TRP A 258 10.57 9.25 -5.69
N SER A 259 11.57 10.03 -5.29
CA SER A 259 12.34 10.92 -6.17
C SER A 259 12.96 10.23 -7.39
N ALA A 260 13.25 8.92 -7.29
CA ALA A 260 13.79 8.13 -8.39
C ALA A 260 12.75 7.82 -9.48
N VAL A 261 11.45 7.91 -9.17
CA VAL A 261 10.34 7.56 -10.08
C VAL A 261 9.24 8.61 -10.13
N ALA A 262 9.44 9.75 -9.47
CA ALA A 262 8.52 10.88 -9.52
C ALA A 262 8.30 11.30 -10.99
N PRO A 263 7.05 11.65 -11.36
CA PRO A 263 6.76 12.20 -12.68
C PRO A 263 7.69 13.38 -13.00
N ALA A 264 8.12 13.46 -14.26
CA ALA A 264 8.98 14.54 -14.75
C ALA A 264 8.24 15.88 -14.86
#